data_AF-A0A9D5R6M3-F1
#
_entry.id   AF-A0A9D5R6M3-F1
#
_cell.length_a   1.000
_cell.length_b   1.000
_cell.length_c   1.000
_cell.angle_alpha   90.00
_cell.angle_beta   90.00
_cell.angle_gamma   90.00
#
_symmetry.space_group_name_H-M   'P 1'
#
loop_
_entity.id
_entity.type
_entity.pdbx_description
1 polymer ?
#
loop_
_entity_poly.entity_id
_entity_poly.type
_entity_poly.pdbx_seq_one_letter_code
_entity_poly.pdbx_strand_id
1 'polypeptide(L)'
;MRKKLREMPLYQKSEEIYRTVKTTCDLIPEENEYLQHTKMHLMENTMVIQAKISGAEAVNLWDIKMENAAIIRKCARELVVLYHSLTSFGFDEAHYYLIVRKQLEEFRLLFRDWVASFDPKKFIVDEWGLFNPPGIPQDYVQDDVELNWIDEDDDELDFGFDASEIDLDDFNLDGFDFKDDDDESEDEGGD
;
A
#
# COMPACT_ATOMS: atom_id res chain seq x y z
N MET A 1 -15.69 6.23 -9.71
CA MET A 1 -14.75 6.14 -8.57
C MET A 1 -13.35 6.72 -8.83
N ARG A 2 -12.60 6.24 -9.85
CA ARG A 2 -11.19 6.63 -10.14
C ARG A 2 -10.91 8.16 -10.22
N LYS A 3 -11.86 8.95 -10.76
CA LYS A 3 -11.71 10.41 -10.89
C LYS A 3 -11.70 11.13 -9.53
N LYS A 4 -12.59 10.74 -8.61
CA LYS A 4 -12.71 11.33 -7.27
C LYS A 4 -11.43 11.10 -6.45
N LEU A 5 -10.87 9.90 -6.54
CA LEU A 5 -9.60 9.54 -5.88
C LEU A 5 -8.43 10.43 -6.34
N ARG A 6 -8.27 10.63 -7.66
CA ARG A 6 -7.18 11.46 -8.21
C ARG A 6 -7.30 12.95 -7.87
N GLU A 7 -8.49 13.40 -7.49
CA GLU A 7 -8.75 14.77 -7.03
C GLU A 7 -8.49 14.94 -5.52
N MET A 8 -8.34 13.86 -4.76
CA MET A 8 -8.07 13.94 -3.33
C MET A 8 -6.69 14.56 -3.07
N PRO A 9 -6.60 15.60 -2.24
CA PRO A 9 -5.33 16.22 -1.89
C PRO A 9 -4.30 15.24 -1.33
N LEU A 10 -4.76 14.28 -0.50
CA LEU A 10 -3.90 13.24 0.08
C LEU A 10 -3.26 12.36 -1.00
N TYR A 11 -4.05 11.93 -1.98
CA TYR A 11 -3.59 11.08 -3.08
C TYR A 11 -2.66 11.85 -4.03
N GLN A 12 -2.97 13.11 -4.33
CA GLN A 12 -2.07 13.95 -5.12
C GLN A 12 -0.72 14.16 -4.42
N LYS A 13 -0.73 14.31 -3.10
CA LYS A 13 0.50 14.45 -2.33
C LYS A 13 1.31 13.14 -2.28
N SER A 14 0.68 11.97 -2.22
CA SER A 14 1.41 10.69 -2.31
C SER A 14 2.03 10.48 -3.70
N GLU A 15 1.34 10.90 -4.77
CA GLU A 15 1.89 10.92 -6.14
C GLU A 15 3.08 11.87 -6.29
N GLU A 16 3.03 13.05 -5.67
CA GLU A 16 4.16 13.97 -5.63
C GLU A 16 5.40 13.35 -4.95
N ILE A 17 5.17 12.66 -3.82
CA ILE A 17 6.22 11.92 -3.09
C ILE A 17 6.79 10.81 -3.96
N TYR A 18 5.93 9.99 -4.58
CA TYR A 18 6.35 8.91 -5.50
C TYR A 18 7.27 9.42 -6.59
N ARG A 19 6.90 10.50 -7.28
CA ARG A 19 7.72 11.08 -8.36
C ARG A 19 9.06 11.61 -7.88
N THR A 20 9.08 12.20 -6.69
CA THR A 20 10.30 12.74 -6.08
C THR A 20 11.26 11.62 -5.67
N VAL A 21 10.71 10.57 -5.03
CA VAL A 21 11.45 9.36 -4.67
C VAL A 21 11.99 8.68 -5.94
N LYS A 22 11.15 8.47 -6.96
CA LYS A 22 11.57 7.88 -8.24
C LYS A 22 12.72 8.65 -8.87
N THR A 23 12.60 9.96 -9.01
CA THR A 23 13.67 10.82 -9.55
C THR A 23 14.96 10.69 -8.74
N THR A 24 14.87 10.60 -7.41
CA THR A 24 16.05 10.40 -6.54
C THR A 24 16.66 9.03 -6.77
N CYS A 25 15.83 7.99 -6.89
CA CYS A 25 16.25 6.62 -7.13
C CYS A 25 16.82 6.38 -8.53
N ASP A 26 16.50 7.21 -9.50
CA ASP A 26 17.07 7.17 -10.86
C ASP A 26 18.55 7.61 -10.87
N LEU A 27 19.04 8.25 -9.78
CA LEU A 27 20.45 8.63 -9.61
C LEU A 27 21.29 7.56 -8.90
N ILE A 28 20.68 6.48 -8.41
CA ILE A 28 21.37 5.44 -7.65
C ILE A 28 22.19 4.54 -8.60
N PRO A 29 23.50 4.33 -8.35
CA PRO A 29 24.35 3.46 -9.18
C PRO A 29 23.88 2.00 -9.22
N GLU A 30 23.86 1.39 -10.40
CA GLU A 30 23.37 0.01 -10.63
C GLU A 30 24.27 -1.04 -9.96
N GLU A 31 25.56 -0.76 -9.85
CA GLU A 31 26.57 -1.64 -9.27
C GLU A 31 26.57 -1.69 -7.73
N ASN A 32 25.86 -0.78 -7.06
CA ASN A 32 25.79 -0.75 -5.60
C ASN A 32 24.56 -1.52 -5.10
N GLU A 33 24.75 -2.81 -4.82
CA GLU A 33 23.70 -3.74 -4.36
C GLU A 33 22.92 -3.20 -3.14
N TYR A 34 23.60 -2.62 -2.15
CA TYR A 34 22.94 -2.07 -0.95
C TYR A 34 22.04 -0.87 -1.27
N LEU A 35 22.49 0.02 -2.17
CA LEU A 35 21.66 1.12 -2.62
C LEU A 35 20.51 0.66 -3.52
N GLN A 36 20.71 -0.40 -4.32
CA GLN A 36 19.63 -1.01 -5.11
C GLN A 36 18.56 -1.65 -4.22
N HIS A 37 18.94 -2.35 -3.14
CA HIS A 37 17.99 -2.83 -2.14
C HIS A 37 17.24 -1.67 -1.48
N THR A 38 17.94 -0.60 -1.11
CA THR A 38 17.33 0.60 -0.54
C THR A 38 16.34 1.24 -1.52
N LYS A 39 16.70 1.31 -2.81
CA LYS A 39 15.82 1.78 -3.90
C LYS A 39 14.53 0.98 -3.99
N MET A 40 14.61 -0.36 -3.97
CA MET A 40 13.42 -1.21 -4.00
C MET A 40 12.46 -0.88 -2.84
N HIS A 41 12.98 -0.79 -1.61
CA HIS A 41 12.16 -0.45 -0.44
C HIS A 41 11.56 0.96 -0.49
N LEU A 42 12.29 1.94 -1.03
CA LEU A 42 11.78 3.29 -1.23
C LEU A 42 10.59 3.29 -2.19
N MET A 43 10.74 2.64 -3.34
CA MET A 43 9.69 2.56 -4.37
C MET A 43 8.48 1.78 -3.85
N GLU A 44 8.69 0.63 -3.24
CA GLU A 44 7.64 -0.20 -2.64
C GLU A 44 6.80 0.61 -1.65
N ASN A 45 7.43 1.32 -0.72
CA ASN A 45 6.73 2.11 0.28
C ASN A 45 5.85 3.20 -0.35
N THR A 46 6.32 3.88 -1.41
CA THR A 46 5.51 4.88 -2.09
C THR A 46 4.30 4.28 -2.83
N MET A 47 4.47 3.12 -3.46
CA MET A 47 3.39 2.42 -4.16
C MET A 47 2.35 1.86 -3.17
N VAL A 48 2.80 1.28 -2.05
CA VAL A 48 1.92 0.77 -0.99
C VAL A 48 1.07 1.89 -0.40
N ILE A 49 1.63 3.08 -0.16
CA ILE A 49 0.84 4.24 0.31
C ILE A 49 -0.33 4.53 -0.64
N GLN A 50 -0.07 4.60 -1.95
CA GLN A 50 -1.11 4.88 -2.94
C GLN A 50 -2.16 3.77 -3.01
N ALA A 51 -1.73 2.51 -3.00
CA ALA A 51 -2.63 1.36 -3.02
C ALA A 51 -3.55 1.34 -1.79
N LYS A 52 -3.01 1.63 -0.61
CA LYS A 52 -3.77 1.62 0.65
C LYS A 52 -4.72 2.81 0.79
N ILE A 53 -4.38 3.98 0.24
CA ILE A 53 -5.35 5.09 0.12
C ILE A 53 -6.51 4.66 -0.79
N SER A 54 -6.19 4.05 -1.93
CA SER A 54 -7.21 3.60 -2.89
C SER A 54 -8.14 2.54 -2.28
N GLY A 55 -7.57 1.54 -1.59
CA GLY A 55 -8.34 0.49 -0.93
C GLY A 55 -9.24 1.01 0.20
N ALA A 56 -8.75 1.97 0.99
CA ALA A 56 -9.55 2.59 2.04
C ALA A 56 -10.71 3.43 1.47
N GLU A 57 -10.55 4.10 0.32
CA GLU A 57 -11.63 4.87 -0.32
C GLU A 57 -12.66 4.00 -1.04
N ALA A 58 -12.34 2.74 -1.31
CA ALA A 58 -13.24 1.79 -1.96
C ALA A 58 -14.24 1.14 -1.00
N VAL A 59 -14.07 1.33 0.31
CA VAL A 59 -14.93 0.74 1.35
C VAL A 59 -15.48 1.81 2.29
N ASN A 60 -16.55 1.50 3.00
CA ASN A 60 -17.10 2.36 4.06
C ASN A 60 -16.73 1.89 5.49
N LEU A 61 -16.07 0.72 5.60
CA LEU A 61 -15.69 0.06 6.85
C LEU A 61 -14.55 0.79 7.58
N TRP A 62 -14.83 1.29 8.79
CA TRP A 62 -13.91 1.97 9.68
C TRP A 62 -12.69 1.11 10.01
N ASP A 63 -12.90 -0.15 10.40
CA ASP A 63 -11.86 -1.10 10.78
C ASP A 63 -10.86 -1.30 9.63
N ILE A 64 -11.36 -1.62 8.43
CA ILE A 64 -10.53 -1.71 7.22
C ILE A 64 -9.84 -0.39 6.89
N LYS A 65 -10.54 0.75 6.99
CA LYS A 65 -9.92 2.07 6.74
C LYS A 65 -8.79 2.36 7.72
N MET A 66 -8.97 2.01 9.00
CA MET A 66 -7.96 2.19 10.05
C MET A 66 -6.77 1.26 9.86
N GLU A 67 -6.98 0.02 9.42
CA GLU A 67 -5.90 -0.90 9.05
C GLU A 67 -5.06 -0.31 7.90
N ASN A 68 -5.71 0.13 6.83
CA ASN A 68 -5.04 0.78 5.69
C ASN A 68 -4.27 2.03 6.15
N ALA A 69 -4.86 2.84 7.03
CA ALA A 69 -4.22 4.02 7.61
C ALA A 69 -2.96 3.66 8.42
N ALA A 70 -2.98 2.54 9.17
CA ALA A 70 -1.81 2.06 9.90
C ALA A 70 -0.67 1.65 8.96
N ILE A 71 -0.97 0.96 7.86
CA ILE A 71 0.02 0.55 6.84
C ILE A 71 0.62 1.79 6.15
N ILE A 72 -0.22 2.76 5.76
CA ILE A 72 0.25 4.04 5.19
C ILE A 72 1.23 4.72 6.14
N ARG A 73 0.90 4.80 7.44
CA ARG A 73 1.76 5.42 8.45
C ARG A 73 3.06 4.64 8.67
N LYS A 74 3.05 3.31 8.55
CA LYS A 74 4.26 2.47 8.56
C LYS A 74 5.15 2.83 7.38
N CYS A 75 4.63 2.81 6.16
CA CYS A 75 5.38 3.11 4.95
C CYS A 75 5.95 4.54 4.95
N ALA A 76 5.15 5.53 5.37
CA ALA A 76 5.61 6.91 5.49
C ALA A 76 6.78 7.05 6.48
N ARG A 77 6.79 6.28 7.58
CA ARG A 77 7.90 6.28 8.54
C ARG A 77 9.14 5.58 8.00
N GLU A 78 8.97 4.50 7.26
CA GLU A 78 10.09 3.83 6.60
C GLU A 78 10.76 4.75 5.58
N LEU A 79 10.00 5.53 4.81
CA LEU A 79 10.57 6.56 3.93
C LEU A 79 11.44 7.57 4.71
N VAL A 80 11.05 7.97 5.92
CA VAL A 80 11.89 8.85 6.75
C VAL A 80 13.20 8.18 7.19
N VAL A 81 13.14 6.88 7.51
CA VAL A 81 14.29 6.09 8.00
C VAL A 81 15.26 5.74 6.87
N LEU A 82 14.76 5.37 5.69
CA LEU A 82 15.57 4.95 4.53
C LEU A 82 16.53 6.06 4.03
N TYR A 83 16.25 7.32 4.35
CA TYR A 83 17.22 8.41 4.21
C TYR A 83 18.58 8.08 4.83
N HIS A 84 18.57 7.50 6.04
CA HIS A 84 19.79 7.16 6.75
C HIS A 84 20.53 6.03 6.04
N SER A 85 19.82 5.03 5.51
CA SER A 85 20.41 3.97 4.70
C SER A 85 21.12 4.53 3.47
N LEU A 86 20.49 5.46 2.73
CA LEU A 86 21.12 6.14 1.60
C LEU A 86 22.43 6.82 2.00
N THR A 87 22.43 7.57 3.11
CA THR A 87 23.64 8.23 3.60
C THR A 87 24.72 7.26 4.08
N SER A 88 24.32 6.15 4.74
CA SER A 88 25.26 5.15 5.26
C SER A 88 25.96 4.36 4.17
N PHE A 89 25.29 4.14 3.03
CA PHE A 89 25.87 3.46 1.87
C PHE A 89 26.53 4.41 0.86
N GLY A 90 26.74 5.69 1.24
CA GLY A 90 27.55 6.62 0.48
C GLY A 90 26.86 7.21 -0.77
N PHE A 91 25.54 7.41 -0.73
CA PHE A 91 24.83 8.08 -1.81
C PHE A 91 25.10 9.60 -1.78
N ASP A 92 25.81 10.12 -2.78
CA ASP A 92 26.26 11.52 -2.85
C ASP A 92 25.08 12.52 -2.91
N GLU A 93 23.99 12.09 -3.53
CA GLU A 93 22.79 12.86 -3.82
C GLU A 93 21.73 12.77 -2.69
N ALA A 94 22.08 12.18 -1.54
CA ALA A 94 21.16 11.98 -0.43
C ALA A 94 20.48 13.28 0.06
N HIS A 95 21.10 14.45 -0.17
CA HIS A 95 20.52 15.74 0.19
C HIS A 95 19.21 16.06 -0.57
N TYR A 96 19.01 15.55 -1.79
CA TYR A 96 17.74 15.71 -2.51
C TYR A 96 16.58 15.03 -1.78
N TYR A 97 16.87 14.01 -0.98
CA TYR A 97 15.88 13.32 -0.16
C TYR A 97 15.29 14.21 0.96
N LEU A 98 15.92 15.35 1.28
CA LEU A 98 15.31 16.33 2.20
C LEU A 98 13.99 16.90 1.65
N ILE A 99 13.82 16.92 0.32
CA ILE A 99 12.56 17.32 -0.33
C ILE A 99 11.46 16.32 0.03
N VAL A 100 11.76 15.03 -0.03
CA VAL A 100 10.82 13.94 0.36
C VAL A 100 10.39 14.10 1.81
N ARG A 101 11.32 14.44 2.72
CA ARG A 101 10.98 14.70 4.14
C ARG A 101 10.00 15.85 4.30
N LYS A 102 10.18 16.95 3.57
CA LYS A 102 9.23 18.07 3.59
C LYS A 102 7.86 17.66 3.06
N GLN A 103 7.83 16.94 1.94
CA GLN A 103 6.58 16.44 1.35
C GLN A 103 5.85 15.47 2.30
N LEU A 104 6.57 14.63 3.05
CA LEU A 104 5.99 13.74 4.05
C LEU A 104 5.35 14.49 5.22
N GLU A 105 5.87 15.64 5.63
CA GLU A 105 5.22 16.48 6.64
C GLU A 105 3.94 17.11 6.12
N GLU A 106 3.93 17.57 4.86
CA GLU A 106 2.71 18.08 4.20
C GLU A 106 1.67 16.95 4.05
N PHE A 107 2.11 15.77 3.64
CA PHE A 107 1.30 14.56 3.57
C PHE A 107 0.70 14.19 4.92
N ARG A 108 1.47 14.28 6.02
CA ARG A 108 1.00 13.96 7.37
C ARG A 108 -0.17 14.85 7.81
N LEU A 109 -0.18 16.12 7.41
CA LEU A 109 -1.29 17.02 7.71
C LEU A 109 -2.57 16.59 6.99
N LEU A 110 -2.47 16.28 5.68
CA LEU A 110 -3.59 15.78 4.88
C LEU A 110 -4.07 14.42 5.39
N PHE A 111 -3.15 13.54 5.79
CA PHE A 111 -3.45 12.21 6.30
C PHE A 111 -4.25 12.28 7.60
N ARG A 112 -3.90 13.21 8.50
CA ARG A 112 -4.65 13.42 9.75
C ARG A 112 -6.09 13.83 9.44
N ASP A 113 -6.28 14.78 8.53
CA ASP A 113 -7.60 15.30 8.20
C ASP A 113 -8.44 14.23 7.47
N TRP A 114 -7.79 13.36 6.68
CA TRP A 114 -8.40 12.19 6.06
C TRP A 114 -8.88 11.15 7.08
N VAL A 115 -8.04 10.72 8.02
CA VAL A 115 -8.44 9.76 9.07
C VAL A 115 -9.58 10.31 9.94
N ALA A 116 -9.57 11.63 10.20
CA ALA A 116 -10.64 12.27 10.96
C ALA A 116 -12.02 12.26 10.25
N SER A 117 -12.05 11.92 8.95
CA SER A 117 -13.30 11.83 8.17
C SER A 117 -13.98 10.46 8.25
N PHE A 118 -13.33 9.45 8.84
CA PHE A 118 -13.91 8.11 8.93
C PHE A 118 -15.11 8.09 9.88
N ASP A 119 -16.11 7.25 9.57
CA ASP A 119 -17.32 7.13 10.39
C ASP A 119 -17.17 5.95 11.37
N PRO A 120 -17.04 6.20 12.69
CA PRO A 120 -16.84 5.13 13.67
C PRO A 120 -18.06 4.23 13.88
N LYS A 121 -19.20 4.54 13.24
CA LYS A 121 -20.41 3.70 13.29
C LYS A 121 -20.43 2.62 12.22
N LYS A 122 -19.73 2.83 11.09
CA LYS A 122 -19.67 1.86 10.00
C LYS A 122 -18.46 0.95 10.22
N PHE A 123 -18.56 -0.02 11.13
CA PHE A 123 -17.46 -0.93 11.45
C PHE A 123 -17.93 -2.38 11.54
N ILE A 124 -17.00 -3.31 11.36
CA ILE A 124 -17.12 -4.69 11.82
C ILE A 124 -16.14 -4.90 12.96
N VAL A 125 -16.53 -5.68 13.96
CA VAL A 125 -15.66 -5.97 15.12
C VAL A 125 -14.40 -6.69 14.63
N ASP A 126 -13.27 -6.03 14.85
CA ASP A 126 -11.94 -6.60 14.71
C ASP A 126 -11.63 -7.45 15.95
N GLU A 127 -11.62 -8.76 15.77
CA GLU A 127 -11.30 -9.74 16.82
C GLU A 127 -9.85 -9.65 17.32
N TRP A 128 -8.95 -9.01 16.55
CA TRP A 128 -7.57 -8.73 17.00
C TRP A 128 -7.51 -7.49 17.92
N GLY A 129 -8.57 -6.69 17.94
CA GLY A 129 -8.72 -5.53 18.83
C GLY A 129 -7.84 -4.33 18.48
N LEU A 130 -7.29 -4.26 17.27
CA LEU A 130 -6.37 -3.21 16.85
C LEU A 130 -7.10 -2.02 16.21
N PHE A 131 -8.20 -2.30 15.50
CA PHE A 131 -8.87 -1.32 14.66
C PHE A 131 -10.35 -1.07 15.02
N ASN A 132 -10.79 -1.61 16.16
CA ASN A 132 -12.10 -1.30 16.72
C ASN A 132 -12.25 0.21 17.04
N PRO A 133 -13.44 0.79 16.83
CA PRO A 133 -13.73 2.14 17.28
C PRO A 133 -13.49 2.31 18.80
N PRO A 134 -13.20 3.54 19.26
CA PRO A 134 -12.96 3.79 20.68
C PRO A 134 -14.12 3.31 21.57
N GLY A 135 -13.81 2.41 22.51
CA GLY A 135 -14.79 1.88 23.46
C GLY A 135 -15.43 0.55 23.06
N ILE A 136 -15.11 0.01 21.88
CA ILE A 136 -15.58 -1.30 21.43
C ILE A 136 -14.52 -2.38 21.76
N PRO A 137 -14.81 -3.35 22.63
CA PRO A 137 -13.91 -4.46 22.89
C PRO A 137 -13.93 -5.50 21.75
N GLN A 138 -12.88 -6.33 21.67
CA GLN A 138 -12.73 -7.34 20.62
C GLN A 138 -13.77 -8.49 20.67
N ASP A 139 -14.48 -8.64 21.79
CA ASP A 139 -15.56 -9.61 21.99
C ASP A 139 -16.95 -8.97 21.92
N TYR A 140 -17.03 -7.73 21.41
CA TYR A 140 -18.32 -7.06 21.18
C TYR A 140 -19.14 -7.86 20.17
N VAL A 141 -20.41 -8.11 20.50
CA VAL A 141 -21.36 -8.75 19.60
C VAL A 141 -22.23 -7.65 19.01
N GLN A 142 -22.07 -7.38 17.72
CA GLN A 142 -22.89 -6.42 16.98
C GLN A 142 -24.29 -6.97 16.77
N ASP A 143 -25.30 -6.14 16.91
CA ASP A 143 -26.68 -6.50 16.57
C ASP A 143 -27.04 -6.15 15.11
N ASP A 144 -28.15 -6.71 14.61
CA ASP A 144 -28.62 -6.48 13.25
C ASP A 144 -28.89 -4.99 12.97
N VAL A 145 -29.26 -4.20 14.00
CA VAL A 145 -29.57 -2.77 13.84
C VAL A 145 -28.31 -1.97 13.55
N GLU A 146 -27.19 -2.33 14.18
CA GLU A 146 -25.87 -1.75 13.93
C GLU A 146 -25.32 -2.09 12.54
N LEU A 147 -25.80 -3.16 11.91
CA LEU A 147 -25.35 -3.65 10.60
C LEU A 147 -26.26 -3.21 9.43
N ASN A 148 -27.39 -2.56 9.70
CA ASN A 148 -28.36 -2.15 8.68
C ASN A 148 -27.78 -1.30 7.54
N TRP A 149 -26.65 -0.61 7.75
CA TRP A 149 -26.01 0.21 6.72
C TRP A 149 -25.32 -0.62 5.63
N ILE A 150 -25.08 -1.92 5.86
CA ILE A 150 -24.47 -2.83 4.87
C ILE A 150 -25.41 -3.04 3.69
N ASP A 151 -26.70 -3.21 3.97
CA ASP A 151 -27.72 -3.44 2.94
C ASP A 151 -28.04 -2.17 2.12
N GLU A 152 -27.67 -0.99 2.63
CA GLU A 152 -27.86 0.30 1.93
C GLU A 152 -26.76 0.60 0.90
N ASP A 153 -25.59 -0.05 1.02
CA ASP A 153 -24.40 0.21 0.19
C ASP A 153 -24.25 -0.80 -1.00
N ASP A 154 -25.24 -1.68 -1.22
CA ASP A 154 -25.24 -2.75 -2.26
C ASP A 154 -25.57 -2.25 -3.68
N ASP A 155 -26.04 -1.01 -3.80
CA ASP A 155 -26.22 -0.33 -5.08
C ASP A 155 -24.91 0.42 -5.44
N GLU A 156 -24.14 -0.13 -6.39
CA GLU A 156 -23.06 0.57 -7.14
C GLU A 156 -21.58 0.36 -6.70
N LEU A 157 -21.18 -0.85 -6.26
CA LEU A 157 -19.76 -1.26 -6.30
C LEU A 157 -19.32 -1.62 -7.74
N ASP A 158 -19.23 -0.61 -8.61
CA ASP A 158 -18.44 -0.70 -9.85
C ASP A 158 -16.95 -0.74 -9.48
N PHE A 159 -16.39 -1.94 -9.35
CA PHE A 159 -14.97 -2.16 -9.10
C PHE A 159 -14.06 -1.56 -10.19
N GLY A 160 -14.62 -1.00 -11.27
CA GLY A 160 -13.87 -0.32 -12.31
C GLY A 160 -12.76 -1.19 -12.89
N PHE A 161 -12.88 -2.51 -12.75
CA PHE A 161 -12.02 -3.50 -13.35
C PHE A 161 -12.61 -3.83 -14.70
N ASP A 162 -12.29 -2.98 -15.67
CA ASP A 162 -12.49 -3.34 -17.05
C ASP A 162 -11.36 -4.29 -17.44
N ALA A 163 -11.65 -5.60 -17.41
CA ALA A 163 -10.71 -6.63 -17.84
C ALA A 163 -10.24 -6.43 -19.30
N SER A 164 -10.96 -5.63 -20.10
CA SER A 164 -10.57 -5.27 -21.47
C SER A 164 -9.53 -4.14 -21.56
N GLU A 165 -9.24 -3.45 -20.45
CA GLU A 165 -8.11 -2.50 -20.34
C GLU A 165 -6.78 -3.21 -19.98
N ILE A 166 -6.80 -4.50 -19.70
CA ILE A 166 -5.57 -5.29 -19.52
C ILE A 166 -4.99 -5.59 -20.89
N ASP A 167 -3.92 -4.88 -21.24
CA ASP A 167 -3.08 -5.26 -22.37
C ASP A 167 -2.28 -6.50 -21.96
N LEU A 168 -2.81 -7.68 -22.28
CA LEU A 168 -2.18 -8.97 -21.96
C LEU A 168 -0.81 -9.12 -22.64
N ASP A 169 -0.50 -8.27 -23.64
CA ASP A 169 0.79 -8.23 -24.32
C ASP A 169 1.91 -7.63 -23.44
N ASP A 170 1.59 -6.93 -22.34
CA ASP A 170 2.58 -6.33 -21.42
C ASP A 170 3.08 -7.34 -20.35
N PHE A 171 2.39 -8.47 -20.17
CA PHE A 171 2.84 -9.59 -19.35
C PHE A 171 3.56 -10.62 -20.21
N ASN A 172 4.83 -10.38 -20.52
CA ASN A 172 5.66 -11.38 -21.17
C ASN A 172 5.91 -12.56 -20.20
N LEU A 173 5.01 -13.56 -20.24
CA LEU A 173 5.03 -14.79 -19.45
C LEU A 173 5.88 -15.90 -20.11
N ASP A 174 6.74 -15.56 -21.07
CA ASP A 174 7.61 -16.51 -21.79
C ASP A 174 8.72 -17.16 -20.93
N GLY A 175 8.75 -16.93 -19.62
CA GLY A 175 9.80 -17.43 -18.73
C GLY A 175 9.35 -18.39 -17.62
N PHE A 176 8.05 -18.63 -17.44
CA PHE A 176 7.57 -19.46 -16.33
C PHE A 176 7.25 -20.88 -16.81
N ASP A 177 8.31 -21.69 -16.96
CA ASP A 177 8.20 -23.12 -17.21
C ASP A 177 7.80 -23.81 -15.89
N PHE A 178 6.49 -24.07 -15.70
CA PHE A 178 6.03 -25.02 -14.70
C PHE A 178 6.54 -26.41 -15.13
N LYS A 179 7.75 -26.76 -14.72
CA LYS A 179 8.16 -28.16 -14.75
C LYS A 179 7.38 -28.86 -13.65
N ASP A 180 6.40 -29.63 -14.08
CA ASP A 180 5.78 -30.68 -13.29
C ASP A 180 6.91 -31.67 -12.92
N ASP A 181 7.39 -31.60 -11.67
CA ASP A 181 8.25 -32.61 -11.07
C ASP A 181 7.40 -33.86 -10.81
N ASP A 182 7.16 -34.65 -11.87
CA ASP A 182 6.70 -36.03 -11.75
C ASP A 182 7.91 -36.91 -11.40
N ASP A 183 8.03 -37.24 -10.11
CA ASP A 183 8.94 -38.23 -9.54
C ASP A 183 8.62 -39.64 -10.12
N GLU A 184 9.19 -39.98 -11.28
CA GLU A 184 9.38 -41.38 -11.70
C GLU A 184 10.69 -41.91 -11.10
N SER A 185 10.58 -42.58 -9.95
CA SER A 185 11.64 -43.46 -9.46
C SER A 185 11.46 -44.86 -10.07
N GLU A 186 12.08 -45.09 -11.23
CA GLU A 186 12.37 -46.44 -11.70
C GLU A 186 13.76 -46.88 -11.21
N ASP A 187 13.69 -47.95 -10.42
CA ASP A 187 14.74 -48.84 -9.94
C ASP A 187 15.55 -49.42 -11.12
N GLU A 188 16.88 -49.49 -11.01
CA GLU A 188 17.70 -50.64 -11.45
C GLU A 188 19.22 -50.44 -11.19
N GLY A 189 19.73 -51.14 -10.17
CA GLY A 189 20.72 -52.22 -10.33
C GLY A 189 22.20 -51.95 -10.73
N GLY A 190 23.12 -52.42 -9.87
CA GLY A 190 24.51 -52.86 -10.18
C GLY A 190 25.59 -51.90 -9.66
N ASP A 191 26.55 -52.28 -8.80
CA ASP A 191 27.24 -53.55 -8.53
C ASP A 191 27.41 -53.82 -7.01
#